data_AF-A0AA93HAE3-F1
#
_entry.id   AF-A0AA93HAE3-F1
#
_cell.length_a   1.000
_cell.length_b   1.000
_cell.length_c   1.000
_cell.angle_alpha   90.00
_cell.angle_beta   90.00
_cell.angle_gamma   90.00
#
_symmetry.space_group_name_H-M   'P 1'
#
loop_
_entity.id
_entity.type
_entity.pdbx_description
1 polymer ?
#
loop_
_entity_poly.entity_id
_entity_poly.type
_entity_poly.pdbx_seq_one_letter_code
_entity_poly.pdbx_strand_id
1 'polypeptide(L)' 'MDALVRAHGECLAFLATILERERVVASGDLARMLAEFASVSAAERPAEARILSLWATYLEDASVSLRDASVLH' A
#
# COMPACT_ATOMS: atom_id res chain seq x y z
N MET A 1 7.41 11.81 13.54
CA MET A 1 6.56 10.61 13.39
C MET A 1 6.41 10.26 11.90
N ASP A 2 6.16 11.26 11.05
CA ASP A 2 5.90 11.09 9.61
C ASP A 2 7.03 10.46 8.80
N ALA A 3 8.30 10.74 9.10
CA ALA A 3 9.44 10.15 8.38
C ALA A 3 9.51 8.62 8.52
N LEU A 4 9.20 8.10 9.73
CA LEU A 4 9.22 6.66 9.97
C LEU A 4 8.03 5.97 9.32
N VAL A 5 6.83 6.58 9.43
CA VAL A 5 5.61 6.08 8.79
C VAL A 5 5.80 6.02 7.27
N ARG A 6 6.41 7.04 6.67
CA ARG A 6 6.75 7.08 5.25
C ARG A 6 7.76 5.99 4.86
N ALA A 7 8.86 5.86 5.58
CA ALA A 7 9.89 4.85 5.28
C ALA A 7 9.31 3.41 5.32
N HIS A 8 8.41 3.13 6.27
CA HIS A 8 7.72 1.84 6.31
C HIS A 8 6.73 1.67 5.15
N GLY A 9 6.02 2.73 4.76
CA GLY A 9 5.14 2.71 3.59
C GLY A 9 5.89 2.44 2.29
N GLU A 10 7.07 3.05 2.12
CA GLU A 10 7.94 2.80 0.96
C GLU A 10 8.47 1.36 0.96
N CYS A 11 8.87 0.82 2.12
CA CYS A 11 9.25 -0.58 2.26
C CYS A 11 8.10 -1.54 1.91
N LEU A 12 6.87 -1.21 2.34
CA LEU A 12 5.67 -1.98 2.04
C LEU A 12 5.35 -1.96 0.54
N ALA A 13 5.48 -0.81 -0.13
CA ALA A 13 5.32 -0.69 -1.57
C ALA A 13 6.36 -1.52 -2.35
N PHE A 14 7.61 -1.53 -1.88
CA PHE A 14 8.65 -2.38 -2.46
C PHE A 14 8.34 -3.88 -2.31
N LEU A 15 7.90 -4.31 -1.14
CA LEU A 15 7.47 -5.70 -0.91
C LEU A 15 6.28 -6.08 -1.79
N ALA A 16 5.26 -5.23 -1.89
CA ALA A 16 4.10 -5.47 -2.76
C ALA A 16 4.51 -5.64 -4.23
N THR A 17 5.46 -4.83 -4.69
CA THR A 17 6.01 -4.95 -6.05
C THR A 17 6.67 -6.32 -6.28
N ILE A 18 7.42 -6.84 -5.30
CA ILE A 18 8.01 -8.18 -5.39
C ILE A 18 6.90 -9.24 -5.43
N LEU A 19 5.93 -9.17 -4.53
CA LEU A 19 4.83 -10.13 -4.45
C LEU A 19 3.98 -10.17 -5.73
N GLU A 20 3.76 -9.02 -6.36
CA GLU A 20 3.04 -8.94 -7.64
C GLU A 20 3.85 -9.57 -8.79
N ARG A 21 5.16 -9.30 -8.86
CA ARG A 21 6.05 -9.93 -9.85
C ARG A 21 6.09 -11.44 -9.72
N GLU A 22 6.11 -11.94 -8.49
CA GLU A 22 6.05 -13.37 -8.18
C GLU A 22 4.62 -13.96 -8.28
N ARG A 23 3.64 -13.16 -8.74
CA ARG A 23 2.24 -13.54 -8.91
C ARG A 23 1.57 -14.09 -7.65
N VAL A 24 2.01 -13.62 -6.48
CA VAL A 24 1.46 -14.01 -5.17
C VAL A 24 0.21 -13.21 -4.86
N VAL A 25 0.28 -11.88 -5.00
CA VAL A 25 -0.85 -10.95 -4.79
C VAL A 25 -0.63 -9.68 -5.60
N ALA A 26 -1.68 -9.12 -6.19
CA ALA A 26 -1.58 -7.85 -6.90
C ALA A 26 -1.43 -6.68 -5.91
N SER A 27 -0.59 -5.69 -6.22
CA SER A 27 -0.38 -4.53 -5.33
C SER A 27 -1.68 -3.76 -5.08
N GLY A 28 -2.57 -3.70 -6.07
CA GLY A 28 -3.90 -3.09 -5.92
C GLY A 28 -4.81 -3.82 -4.93
N ASP A 29 -4.68 -5.14 -4.79
CA ASP A 29 -5.44 -5.91 -3.80
C ASP A 29 -4.92 -5.68 -2.39
N LEU A 30 -3.60 -5.57 -2.21
CA LEU A 30 -2.98 -5.17 -0.94
C LEU A 30 -3.41 -3.75 -0.53
N ALA A 31 -3.41 -2.79 -1.47
CA ALA A 31 -3.87 -1.44 -1.21
C ALA A 31 -5.33 -1.42 -0.72
N ARG A 32 -6.21 -2.15 -1.42
CA ARG A 32 -7.63 -2.27 -1.04
C ARG A 32 -7.80 -2.87 0.36
N MET A 33 -7.07 -3.95 0.66
CA MET A 33 -7.12 -4.59 1.97
C MET A 33 -6.72 -3.61 3.09
N LEU A 34 -5.67 -2.81 2.90
CA LEU A 34 -5.29 -1.81 3.91
C LEU A 34 -6.34 -0.70 4.06
N ALA A 35 -6.95 -0.25 2.97
CA ALA A 35 -8.02 0.74 3.02
C ALA A 35 -9.26 0.21 3.76
N GLU A 36 -9.63 -1.05 3.53
CA GLU A 36 -10.70 -1.74 4.26
C GLU A 36 -10.37 -1.82 5.75
N PHE A 37 -9.18 -2.30 6.12
CA PHE A 37 -8.74 -2.34 7.52
C PHE A 37 -8.71 -0.95 8.17
N ALA A 38 -8.27 0.08 7.45
CA ALA A 38 -8.32 1.45 7.93
C ALA A 38 -9.76 1.88 8.25
N SER A 39 -10.72 1.53 7.38
CA SER A 39 -12.14 1.82 7.60
C SER A 39 -12.69 1.12 8.84
N VAL A 40 -12.34 -0.16 9.07
CA VAL A 40 -12.85 -0.90 10.25
C VAL A 40 -12.20 -0.39 11.55
N SER A 41 -10.92 -0.04 11.50
CA SER A 41 -10.17 0.45 12.67
C SER A 41 -10.47 1.92 13.03
N ALA A 42 -11.15 2.68 12.18
CA ALA A 42 -11.31 4.13 12.34
C ALA A 42 -12.02 4.54 13.64
N ALA A 43 -13.00 3.76 14.09
CA ALA A 43 -13.78 4.08 15.28
C ALA A 43 -13.01 3.82 16.59
N GLU A 44 -12.28 2.71 16.66
CA GLU A 44 -11.61 2.24 17.89
C GLU A 44 -10.15 2.70 17.97
N ARG A 45 -9.49 2.86 16.81
CA ARG A 45 -8.05 3.12 16.68
C ARG A 45 -7.76 4.12 15.56
N PRO A 46 -8.15 5.40 15.71
CA PRO A 46 -8.05 6.39 14.63
C PRO A 46 -6.62 6.67 14.15
N ALA A 47 -5.62 6.56 15.03
CA ALA A 47 -4.21 6.71 14.65
C ALA A 47 -3.72 5.56 13.76
N GLU A 48 -4.11 4.33 14.08
CA GLU A 48 -3.80 3.14 13.27
C GLU A 48 -4.48 3.26 11.90
N ALA A 49 -5.77 3.59 11.89
CA ALA A 49 -6.54 3.81 10.66
C ALA A 49 -5.87 4.85 9.74
N ARG A 50 -5.38 5.97 10.30
CA ARG A 50 -4.68 7.00 9.52
C ARG A 50 -3.39 6.47 8.86
N ILE A 51 -2.62 5.66 9.58
CA ILE A 51 -1.38 5.05 9.04
C ILE A 51 -1.73 4.06 7.93
N LEU A 52 -2.73 3.21 8.14
CA LEU A 52 -3.20 2.23 7.16
C LEU A 52 -3.72 2.90 5.88
N SER A 53 -4.52 3.98 6.01
CA SER A 53 -4.95 4.78 4.86
C SER A 53 -3.77 5.36 4.08
N LEU A 54 -2.76 5.89 4.77
CA LEU A 54 -1.57 6.45 4.12
C LEU A 54 -0.80 5.39 3.33
N TRP A 55 -0.61 4.21 3.93
CA TRP A 55 0.07 3.10 3.27
C TRP A 55 -0.72 2.53 2.10
N ALA A 56 -2.06 2.48 2.20
CA ALA A 56 -2.92 2.11 1.09
C ALA A 56 -2.70 3.03 -0.12
N THR A 57 -2.62 4.35 0.09
CA THR A 57 -2.31 5.31 -0.97
C THR A 57 -0.94 5.06 -1.60
N TYR A 58 0.10 4.83 -0.80
CA TYR A 58 1.44 4.54 -1.35
C TYR A 58 1.48 3.26 -2.19
N LEU A 59 0.74 2.23 -1.78
CA LEU A 59 0.61 0.99 -2.56
C LEU A 59 -0.15 1.21 -3.86
N GLU A 60 -1.19 2.03 -3.83
CA GLU A 60 -1.95 2.38 -5.03
C GLU A 60 -1.08 3.15 -6.03
N ASP A 61 -0.34 4.16 -5.58
CA ASP A 61 0.61 4.93 -6.41
C ASP A 61 1.71 4.03 -7.00
N ALA A 62 2.25 3.11 -6.20
CA ALA A 62 3.24 2.13 -6.65
C ALA A 62 2.65 1.16 -7.70
N SER A 63 1.40 0.73 -7.51
CA SER A 63 0.71 -0.15 -8.46
C SER A 63 0.47 0.52 -9.81
N VAL A 64 0.13 1.81 -9.81
CA VAL A 64 -0.01 2.61 -11.04
C VAL A 64 1.34 2.70 -11.74
N SER A 65 2.39 3.06 -11.00
CA SER A 65 3.75 3.18 -11.54
C SER A 65 4.26 1.85 -12.14
N LEU A 66 3.96 0.72 -11.51
CA LEU A 66 4.36 -0.61 -12.00
C LEU A 66 3.60 -1.00 -13.28
N ARG A 67 2.30 -0.68 -13.36
CA ARG A 67 1.50 -0.89 -14.58
C ARG A 67 2.00 -0.03 -15.74
N ASP A 68 2.32 1.23 -15.48
CA ASP A 68 2.86 2.12 -16.51
C ASP A 68 4.22 1.60 -17.02
N ALA A 69 5.07 1.11 -16.12
CA ALA A 69 6.36 0.51 -16.48
C ALA A 69 6.21 -0.80 -17.28
N SER A 70 5.19 -1.61 -16.99
CA SER A 70 4.96 -2.88 -17.71
C SER A 70 4.34 -2.70 -19.10
N VAL A 71 3.60 -1.61 -19.34
CA VAL A 71 3.05 -1.27 -20.66
C VAL A 71 4.14 -0.79 -21.64
N LEU A 72 5.27 -0.32 -21.12
CA LEU A 72 6.40 0.18 -21.92
C LEU A 72 7.38 -0.92 -22.38
N HIS A 73 7.20 -2.16 -21.94
CA HIS A 73 8.07 -3.32 -22.23
C HIS A 73 7.32 -4.42 -22.99
#